data_AF-G0RLN3-F1
#
_entry.id   AF-G0RLN3-F1
#
_cell.length_a   1.000
_cell.length_b   1.000
_cell.length_c   1.000
_cell.angle_alpha   90.00
_cell.angle_beta   90.00
_cell.angle_gamma   90.00
#
_symmetry.space_group_name_H-M   'P 1'
#
loop_
_entity.id
_entity.type
_entity.pdbx_description
1 polymer ?
#
loop_
_entity_poly.entity_id
_entity_poly.type
_entity_poly.pdbx_seq_one_letter_code
_entity_poly.pdbx_strand_id
1 'polypeptide(L)'
;MPTYLCHGFRWTRRLIRIFVIIEDLDDAAPDWITGRNSSAAILERFGTKFDYLPQRLPQQQAETPSEQDVLVNQFSPVKLLEEYDPEETSISARPFAYVADHVIRIDLSANVLEEMAKYEALVKERNEGNWFERLRDELQPGSPIEWYVVVNGDEERGWPHDDEEESEGSDVTEMED
;
A
#
# COMPACT_ATOMS: atom_id res chain seq x y z
N MET A 1 2.77 -4.08 14.80
CA MET A 1 3.55 -4.01 13.53
C MET A 1 2.98 -4.95 12.46
N PRO A 2 2.14 -4.43 11.55
CA PRO A 2 1.78 -5.12 10.32
C PRO A 2 2.98 -5.75 9.62
N THR A 3 2.86 -7.02 9.25
CA THR A 3 3.87 -7.76 8.48
C THR A 3 3.22 -8.27 7.21
N TYR A 4 3.92 -8.19 6.09
CA TYR A 4 3.41 -8.58 4.78
C TYR A 4 4.37 -9.55 4.12
N LEU A 5 3.82 -10.54 3.42
CA LEU A 5 4.55 -11.31 2.42
C LEU A 5 4.13 -10.77 1.05
N CYS A 6 5.11 -10.39 0.24
CA CYS A 6 4.84 -9.88 -1.11
C CYS A 6 5.74 -10.51 -2.15
N HIS A 7 5.22 -10.60 -3.38
CA HIS A 7 5.99 -10.87 -4.58
C HIS A 7 6.12 -9.55 -5.34
N GLY A 8 7.35 -9.11 -5.61
CA GLY A 8 7.59 -7.77 -6.08
C GLY A 8 9.06 -7.45 -6.31
N PHE A 9 9.37 -6.16 -6.44
CA PHE A 9 10.73 -5.66 -6.57
C PHE A 9 10.92 -4.39 -5.73
N ARG A 10 12.18 -4.09 -5.41
CA ARG A 10 12.55 -2.88 -4.65
C ARG A 10 12.63 -1.67 -5.55
N TRP A 11 11.85 -0.64 -5.27
CA TRP A 11 11.90 0.64 -5.95
C TRP A 11 12.67 1.66 -5.10
N THR A 12 13.83 2.08 -5.60
CA THR A 12 14.72 2.96 -4.84
C THR A 12 14.10 4.32 -4.60
N ARG A 13 14.31 4.89 -3.41
CA ARG A 13 13.78 6.20 -3.03
C ARG A 13 14.14 7.30 -4.03
N ARG A 14 15.35 7.23 -4.60
CA ARG A 14 15.79 8.15 -5.65
C ARG A 14 14.89 8.09 -6.89
N LEU A 15 14.52 6.90 -7.35
CA LEU A 15 13.67 6.75 -8.54
C LEU A 15 12.20 7.03 -8.22
N ILE A 16 11.73 6.75 -7.00
CA ILE A 16 10.39 7.20 -6.54
C ILE A 16 10.28 8.71 -6.61
N ARG A 17 11.24 9.45 -6.04
CA ARG A 17 11.26 10.92 -6.07
C ARG A 17 11.31 11.45 -7.51
N ILE A 18 12.11 10.85 -8.38
CA ILE A 18 12.18 11.23 -9.80
C ILE A 18 10.84 10.99 -10.50
N PHE A 19 10.18 9.86 -10.24
CA PHE A 19 8.87 9.56 -10.81
C PHE A 19 7.82 10.57 -10.36
N VAL A 20 7.73 10.86 -9.06
CA VAL A 20 6.80 11.87 -8.51
C VAL A 20 7.00 13.24 -9.16
N ILE A 21 8.25 13.67 -9.37
CA ILE A 21 8.57 14.96 -10.01
C ILE A 21 8.23 14.96 -11.51
N ILE A 22 8.60 13.91 -12.25
CA ILE A 22 8.38 13.86 -13.70
C ILE A 22 6.90 13.74 -14.04
N GLU A 23 6.16 12.99 -13.23
CA GLU A 23 4.73 12.77 -13.43
C GLU A 23 3.84 13.83 -12.76
N ASP A 24 4.43 14.84 -12.13
CA ASP A 24 3.73 15.99 -11.52
C ASP A 24 2.68 15.56 -10.48
N LEU A 25 3.11 14.72 -9.52
CA LEU A 25 2.22 14.14 -8.50
C LEU A 25 2.27 14.95 -7.20
N ASP A 26 1.51 16.05 -7.14
CA ASP A 26 1.46 16.95 -5.97
C ASP A 26 1.00 16.25 -4.68
N ASP A 27 0.06 15.31 -4.79
CA ASP A 27 -0.50 14.57 -3.65
C ASP A 27 0.38 13.39 -3.18
N ALA A 28 1.52 13.16 -3.86
CA ALA A 28 2.41 12.06 -3.54
C ALA A 28 3.59 12.50 -2.67
N ALA A 29 3.68 11.94 -1.45
CA ALA A 29 4.88 12.03 -0.62
C ALA A 29 5.84 10.90 -1.01
N PRO A 30 6.95 11.18 -1.73
CA PRO A 30 7.85 10.12 -2.18
C PRO A 30 8.60 9.44 -1.04
N ASP A 31 8.63 10.04 0.15
CA ASP A 31 9.25 9.50 1.37
C ASP A 31 8.25 8.72 2.25
N TRP A 32 6.97 8.70 1.88
CA TRP A 32 5.93 7.92 2.55
C TRP A 32 4.91 7.43 1.50
N ILE A 33 5.33 6.42 0.74
CA ILE A 33 4.59 5.96 -0.45
C ILE A 33 3.34 5.16 -0.09
N THR A 34 3.31 4.56 1.11
CA THR A 34 2.18 3.77 1.63
C THR A 34 1.06 4.64 2.20
N GLY A 35 1.28 5.95 2.40
CA GLY A 35 0.23 6.87 2.81
C GLY A 35 -0.94 6.85 1.83
N ARG A 36 -2.18 6.99 2.32
CA ARG A 36 -3.40 6.86 1.51
C ARG A 36 -3.38 7.74 0.25
N ASN A 37 -3.06 9.02 0.40
CA ASN A 37 -3.01 9.96 -0.73
C ASN A 37 -1.85 9.63 -1.68
N SER A 38 -0.65 9.37 -1.13
CA SER A 38 0.52 9.01 -1.93
C SER A 38 0.30 7.77 -2.78
N SER A 39 -0.21 6.72 -2.16
CA SER A 39 -0.46 5.44 -2.81
C SER A 39 -1.54 5.57 -3.88
N ALA A 40 -2.64 6.28 -3.59
CA ALA A 40 -3.71 6.52 -4.57
C ALA A 40 -3.17 7.29 -5.78
N ALA A 41 -2.49 8.42 -5.58
CA ALA A 41 -1.96 9.25 -6.66
C ALA A 41 -0.98 8.48 -7.58
N ILE A 42 -0.06 7.70 -6.98
CA ILE A 42 0.91 6.90 -7.74
C ILE A 42 0.23 5.78 -8.51
N LEU A 43 -0.72 5.06 -7.90
CA LEU A 43 -1.40 3.93 -8.54
C LEU A 43 -2.37 4.38 -9.64
N GLU A 44 -3.07 5.50 -9.47
CA GLU A 44 -3.86 6.13 -10.53
C GLU A 44 -2.96 6.56 -11.69
N ARG A 45 -1.79 7.12 -11.39
CA ARG A 45 -0.82 7.46 -12.42
C ARG A 45 -0.30 6.23 -13.16
N PHE A 46 -0.06 5.12 -12.46
CA PHE A 46 0.31 3.85 -13.10
C PHE A 46 -0.78 3.38 -14.07
N GLY A 47 -2.05 3.40 -13.65
CA GLY A 47 -3.18 2.99 -14.48
C GLY A 47 -3.39 3.83 -15.73
N THR A 48 -2.94 5.09 -15.74
CA THR A 48 -3.03 5.98 -16.90
C THR A 48 -1.77 5.99 -17.77
N LYS A 49 -0.58 5.83 -17.17
CA LYS A 49 0.71 5.85 -17.88
C LYS A 49 1.04 4.51 -18.55
N PHE A 50 0.71 3.40 -17.90
CA PHE A 50 1.08 2.05 -18.34
C PHE A 50 -0.16 1.31 -18.86
N ASP A 51 -0.41 1.41 -20.17
CA ASP A 51 -1.60 0.87 -20.85
C ASP A 51 -1.69 -0.67 -20.87
N TYR A 52 -0.61 -1.34 -20.49
CA TYR A 52 -0.50 -2.80 -20.43
C TYR A 52 -0.83 -3.38 -19.05
N LEU A 53 -1.13 -2.55 -18.05
CA LEU A 53 -1.52 -3.06 -16.73
C LEU A 53 -2.88 -3.78 -16.80
N PRO A 54 -3.02 -4.93 -16.11
CA PRO A 54 -4.29 -5.65 -16.07
C PRO A 54 -5.40 -4.79 -15.44
N GLN A 55 -6.58 -4.79 -16.07
CA GLN A 55 -7.77 -4.19 -15.48
C GLN A 55 -8.38 -5.18 -14.48
N ARG A 56 -8.35 -4.84 -13.18
CA ARG A 56 -9.04 -5.62 -12.15
C ARG A 56 -10.51 -5.21 -12.16
N LEU A 57 -11.40 -6.11 -12.61
CA LEU A 57 -12.84 -5.86 -12.53
C LEU A 57 -13.27 -5.80 -11.05
N PRO A 58 -14.26 -4.97 -10.69
CA PRO A 58 -14.77 -4.88 -9.32
C PRO A 58 -15.27 -6.21 -8.72
N GLN A 59 -15.50 -7.24 -9.52
CA GLN A 59 -16.11 -8.51 -9.09
C GLN A 59 -15.17 -9.46 -8.31
N GLN A 60 -13.87 -9.14 -8.20
CA GLN A 60 -12.94 -9.85 -7.29
C GLN A 60 -12.83 -9.18 -5.90
N GLN A 61 -13.62 -8.12 -5.65
CA GLN A 61 -13.68 -7.45 -4.35
C GLN A 61 -14.43 -8.34 -3.36
N ALA A 62 -13.70 -9.08 -2.52
CA ALA A 62 -14.30 -9.61 -1.30
C ALA A 62 -14.80 -8.43 -0.46
N GLU A 63 -16.06 -8.49 -0.05
CA GLU A 63 -16.78 -7.49 0.71
C GLU A 63 -16.26 -7.39 2.15
N THR A 64 -15.05 -6.86 2.33
CA THR A 64 -14.67 -6.20 3.57
C THR A 64 -13.83 -4.99 3.20
N PRO A 65 -14.21 -3.76 3.60
CA PRO A 65 -13.27 -2.67 3.62
C PRO A 65 -12.17 -3.09 4.60
N SER A 66 -11.09 -3.63 4.04
CA SER A 66 -9.86 -3.83 4.77
C SER A 66 -9.40 -2.43 5.17
N GLU A 67 -9.52 -2.07 6.44
CA GLU A 67 -9.05 -0.79 7.00
C GLU A 67 -7.53 -0.63 6.90
N GLN A 68 -6.84 -1.58 6.28
CA GLN A 68 -5.40 -1.65 6.14
C GLN A 68 -4.95 -0.82 4.94
N ASP A 69 -4.17 0.24 5.19
CA ASP A 69 -3.76 1.25 4.19
C ASP A 69 -3.21 0.69 2.86
N VAL A 70 -2.47 -0.42 2.91
CA VAL A 70 -1.92 -1.08 1.70
C VAL A 70 -3.00 -1.75 0.84
N LEU A 71 -4.04 -2.28 1.50
CA LEU A 71 -5.15 -2.99 0.85
C LEU A 71 -6.35 -2.08 0.55
N VAL A 72 -6.30 -0.79 0.93
CA VAL A 72 -7.29 0.21 0.53
C VAL A 72 -7.33 0.35 -0.99
N ASN A 73 -6.19 0.23 -1.66
CA ASN A 73 -6.08 0.29 -3.12
C ASN A 73 -6.22 -1.09 -3.78
N GLN A 74 -7.18 -1.90 -3.33
CA GLN A 74 -7.41 -3.25 -3.87
C GLN A 74 -7.73 -3.24 -5.37
N PHE A 75 -8.29 -2.14 -5.89
CA PHE A 75 -8.61 -1.94 -7.31
C PHE A 75 -7.40 -2.00 -8.24
N SER A 76 -6.19 -1.67 -7.77
CA SER A 76 -4.98 -1.68 -8.59
C SER A 76 -4.38 -3.09 -8.64
N PRO A 77 -3.92 -3.60 -9.80
CA PRO A 77 -3.11 -4.83 -9.85
C PRO A 77 -1.76 -4.68 -9.13
N VAL A 78 -1.31 -3.44 -8.90
CA VAL A 78 -0.06 -3.11 -8.22
C VAL A 78 -0.34 -2.68 -6.78
N LYS A 79 0.50 -3.13 -5.84
CA LYS A 79 0.52 -2.77 -4.43
C LYS A 79 1.84 -2.07 -4.09
N LEU A 80 1.77 -1.11 -3.19
CA LEU A 80 2.93 -0.36 -2.70
C LEU A 80 3.10 -0.67 -1.22
N LEU A 81 4.32 -0.99 -0.83
CA LEU A 81 4.70 -1.42 0.52
C LEU A 81 5.96 -0.70 0.94
N GLU A 82 6.12 -0.46 2.24
CA GLU A 82 7.31 0.17 2.78
C GLU A 82 7.66 -0.44 4.14
N GLU A 83 8.96 -0.48 4.43
CA GLU A 83 9.46 -0.83 5.75
C GLU A 83 9.39 0.40 6.66
N TYR A 84 8.86 0.23 7.87
CA TYR A 84 8.85 1.27 8.88
C TYR A 84 9.08 0.66 10.25
N ASP A 85 9.89 1.34 11.06
CA ASP A 85 10.16 0.96 12.44
C ASP A 85 10.09 2.25 13.28
N PRO A 86 9.10 2.41 14.18
CA PRO A 86 8.95 3.62 14.98
C PRO A 86 10.12 3.86 15.96
N GLU A 87 10.90 2.82 16.29
CA GLU A 87 12.08 2.96 17.14
C GLU A 87 13.31 3.49 16.36
N GLU A 88 13.28 3.41 15.03
CA GLU A 88 14.29 3.98 14.15
C GLU A 88 14.09 5.49 14.01
N THR A 89 14.92 6.27 14.69
CA THR A 89 14.86 7.74 14.66
C THR A 89 15.96 8.38 13.82
N SER A 90 16.92 7.59 13.31
CA SER A 90 18.08 8.14 12.59
C SER A 90 17.82 8.34 11.09
N ILE A 91 16.88 7.58 10.52
CA ILE A 91 16.58 7.59 9.09
C ILE A 91 15.10 7.91 8.90
N SER A 92 14.80 9.02 8.25
CA SER A 92 13.40 9.48 8.03
C SER A 92 12.63 8.65 7.01
N ALA A 93 13.32 7.97 6.08
CA ALA A 93 12.69 7.10 5.08
C ALA A 93 13.67 6.00 4.65
N ARG A 94 13.16 4.77 4.48
CA ARG A 94 13.98 3.64 4.03
C ARG A 94 14.47 3.85 2.60
N PRO A 95 15.63 3.27 2.23
CA PRO A 95 16.30 3.53 0.94
C PRO A 95 15.51 3.03 -0.27
N PHE A 96 14.53 2.15 -0.06
CA PHE A 96 13.62 1.65 -1.07
C PHE A 96 12.23 1.41 -0.46
N ALA A 97 11.24 1.37 -1.34
CA ALA A 97 9.94 0.78 -1.07
C ALA A 97 9.78 -0.45 -1.96
N TYR A 98 8.64 -1.15 -1.85
CA TYR A 98 8.35 -2.34 -2.62
C TYR A 98 7.15 -2.08 -3.54
N VAL A 99 7.32 -2.43 -4.82
CA VAL A 99 6.24 -2.50 -5.80
C VAL A 99 5.94 -3.98 -5.99
N ALA A 100 4.70 -4.38 -5.74
CA ALA A 100 4.30 -5.78 -5.71
C ALA A 100 3.05 -6.02 -6.57
N ASP A 101 2.92 -7.21 -7.15
CA ASP A 101 1.71 -7.66 -7.84
C ASP A 101 0.89 -8.64 -6.98
N HIS A 102 1.50 -9.20 -5.93
CA HIS A 102 0.85 -10.04 -4.93
C HIS A 102 1.30 -9.66 -3.52
N VAL A 103 0.34 -9.49 -2.61
CA VAL A 103 0.58 -9.14 -1.20
C VAL A 103 -0.43 -9.84 -0.32
N ILE A 104 0.04 -10.46 0.76
CA ILE A 104 -0.79 -10.91 1.88
C ILE A 104 -0.29 -10.31 3.19
N ARG A 105 -1.21 -10.01 4.12
CA ARG A 105 -0.88 -9.68 5.50
C ARG A 105 -0.61 -10.96 6.29
N ILE A 106 0.39 -10.92 7.14
CA ILE A 106 0.74 -11.96 8.10
C ILE A 106 0.36 -11.43 9.48
N ASP A 107 -0.69 -12.00 10.08
CA ASP A 107 -1.09 -11.66 11.44
C ASP A 107 -0.32 -12.47 12.49
N LEU A 108 -0.35 -13.81 12.38
CA LEU A 108 0.36 -14.71 13.30
C LEU A 108 1.45 -15.50 12.59
N SER A 109 1.13 -16.11 11.45
CA SER A 109 2.06 -16.88 10.63
C SER A 109 1.48 -17.09 9.22
N ALA A 110 2.36 -17.45 8.28
CA ALA A 110 1.99 -17.84 6.92
C ALA A 110 2.86 -19.00 6.43
N ASN A 111 2.26 -19.91 5.68
CA ASN A 111 2.99 -20.95 4.97
C ASN A 111 3.47 -20.41 3.62
N VAL A 112 4.74 -20.01 3.55
CA VAL A 112 5.32 -19.36 2.37
C VAL A 112 5.21 -20.24 1.11
N LEU A 113 5.46 -21.54 1.22
CA LEU A 113 5.42 -22.44 0.07
C LEU A 113 3.99 -22.61 -0.48
N GLU A 114 3.00 -22.66 0.40
CA GLU A 114 1.60 -22.71 -0.01
C GLU A 114 1.17 -21.41 -0.69
N GLU A 115 1.62 -20.26 -0.18
CA GLU A 115 1.30 -18.96 -0.77
C GLU A 115 1.96 -18.77 -2.14
N MET A 116 3.21 -19.22 -2.29
CA MET A 116 3.89 -19.25 -3.60
C MET A 116 3.12 -20.11 -4.60
N ALA A 117 2.66 -21.30 -4.19
CA ALA A 117 1.88 -22.18 -5.07
C ALA A 117 0.53 -21.58 -5.46
N LYS A 118 -0.14 -20.87 -4.54
CA LYS A 118 -1.38 -20.12 -4.82
C LYS A 118 -1.14 -19.02 -5.84
N TYR A 119 -0.08 -18.24 -5.65
CA TYR A 119 0.31 -17.19 -6.59
C TYR A 119 0.60 -17.76 -7.99
N GLU A 120 1.38 -18.84 -8.10
CA GLU A 120 1.69 -19.49 -9.39
C GLU A 120 0.42 -19.99 -10.11
N ALA A 121 -0.51 -20.60 -9.36
CA ALA A 121 -1.79 -21.06 -9.92
C ALA A 121 -2.63 -19.89 -10.44
N LEU A 122 -2.68 -18.79 -9.69
CA LEU A 122 -3.43 -17.58 -10.02
C LEU A 122 -2.81 -16.82 -11.21
N VAL A 123 -1.49 -16.73 -11.31
CA VAL A 123 -0.80 -16.16 -12.50
C VAL A 123 -1.13 -16.98 -13.74
N LYS A 124 -1.11 -18.32 -13.63
CA LYS A 124 -1.46 -19.22 -14.73
C LYS A 124 -2.92 -19.09 -15.16
N GLU A 125 -3.83 -18.96 -14.20
CA GLU A 125 -5.26 -18.75 -14.47
C GLU A 125 -5.52 -17.42 -15.17
N ARG A 126 -4.92 -16.34 -14.66
CA ARG A 126 -5.09 -14.98 -15.20
C ARG A 126 -4.49 -14.83 -16.59
N ASN A 127 -3.39 -15.52 -16.88
CA ASN A 127 -2.71 -15.50 -18.18
C ASN A 127 -2.45 -14.06 -18.69
N GLU A 128 -2.01 -13.18 -17.79
CA GLU A 128 -1.82 -11.73 -18.02
C GLU A 128 -0.49 -11.37 -18.70
N GLY A 129 0.30 -12.37 -19.12
CA GLY A 129 1.60 -12.17 -19.75
C GLY A 129 2.65 -11.58 -18.80
N ASN A 130 3.58 -10.81 -19.34
CA ASN A 130 4.76 -10.26 -18.64
C ASN A 130 4.60 -8.78 -18.24
N TRP A 131 3.39 -8.37 -17.90
CA TRP A 131 3.10 -6.96 -17.60
C TRP A 131 3.93 -6.44 -16.42
N PHE A 132 4.20 -7.29 -15.43
CA PHE A 132 4.88 -6.88 -14.21
C PHE A 132 6.39 -6.72 -14.41
N GLU A 133 7.01 -7.57 -15.23
CA GLU A 133 8.40 -7.41 -15.66
C GLU A 133 8.60 -6.12 -16.45
N ARG A 134 7.65 -5.78 -17.33
CA ARG A 134 7.66 -4.52 -18.08
C ARG A 134 7.57 -3.32 -17.14
N LEU A 135 6.66 -3.35 -16.16
CA LEU A 135 6.55 -2.32 -15.14
C LEU A 135 7.86 -2.16 -14.35
N ARG A 136 8.47 -3.27 -13.94
CA ARG A 136 9.79 -3.28 -13.27
C ARG A 136 10.85 -2.63 -14.14
N ASP A 137 10.92 -2.98 -15.43
CA ASP A 137 11.92 -2.43 -16.34
C ASP A 137 11.76 -0.91 -16.56
N GLU A 138 10.55 -0.37 -16.45
CA GLU A 138 10.32 1.07 -16.54
C GLU A 138 10.60 1.81 -15.21
N LEU A 139 10.25 1.22 -14.07
CA LEU A 139 10.39 1.89 -12.76
C LEU A 139 11.76 1.69 -12.10
N GLN A 140 12.33 0.50 -12.23
CA GLN A 140 13.59 0.08 -11.59
C GLN A 140 14.30 -0.97 -12.47
N PRO A 141 14.94 -0.55 -13.58
CA PRO A 141 15.63 -1.47 -14.49
C PRO A 141 16.61 -2.39 -13.76
N GLY A 142 16.53 -3.69 -14.06
CA GLY A 142 17.48 -4.69 -13.54
C GLY A 142 17.28 -5.11 -12.08
N SER A 143 16.29 -4.57 -11.35
CA SER A 143 15.95 -5.11 -10.02
C SER A 143 15.38 -6.52 -10.15
N PRO A 144 15.75 -7.48 -9.30
CA PRO A 144 15.10 -8.79 -9.31
C PRO A 144 13.65 -8.65 -8.84
N ILE A 145 12.78 -9.53 -9.34
CA ILE A 145 11.42 -9.73 -8.86
C ILE A 145 11.46 -11.00 -8.00
N GLU A 146 11.16 -10.86 -6.71
CA GLU A 146 11.35 -11.90 -5.69
C GLU A 146 10.27 -11.80 -4.61
N TRP A 147 10.34 -12.75 -3.66
CA TRP A 147 9.50 -12.74 -2.47
C TRP A 147 10.19 -12.00 -1.33
N TYR A 148 9.45 -11.12 -0.66
CA TYR A 148 9.92 -10.35 0.49
C TYR A 148 8.96 -10.46 1.66
N VAL A 149 9.51 -10.47 2.88
CA VAL A 149 8.77 -10.18 4.10
C VAL A 149 9.02 -8.73 4.45
N VAL A 150 7.97 -7.93 4.47
CA VAL A 150 8.02 -6.48 4.72
C VAL A 150 7.35 -6.21 6.05
N VAL A 151 8.10 -5.63 7.00
CA VAL A 151 7.56 -5.21 8.30
C VAL A 151 7.32 -3.71 8.26
N ASN A 152 6.06 -3.33 8.47
CA ASN A 152 5.65 -1.93 8.57
C ASN A 152 5.11 -1.70 9.98
N GLY A 153 5.84 -0.95 10.79
CA GLY A 153 5.47 -0.57 12.14
C GLY A 153 4.59 0.68 12.22
N ASP A 154 4.13 1.23 11.09
CA ASP A 154 3.18 2.33 11.04
C ASP A 154 1.83 1.73 11.48
N GLU A 155 1.55 1.83 12.78
CA GLU A 155 0.28 1.38 13.34
C GLU A 155 -0.83 2.32 12.85
N GLU A 156 -1.95 1.73 12.43
CA GLU A 156 -3.12 2.43 11.89
C GLU A 156 -3.34 3.78 12.58
N ARG A 157 -3.07 4.86 11.83
CA ARG A 157 -3.42 6.21 12.26
C ARG A 157 -4.90 6.39 11.97
N GLY A 158 -5.75 5.74 12.76
CA GLY A 158 -7.18 6.06 12.79
C GLY A 158 -7.30 7.57 12.91
N TRP A 159 -7.97 8.21 11.95
CA TRP A 159 -8.36 9.61 12.11
C TRP A 159 -9.12 9.66 13.43
N PRO A 160 -8.73 10.49 14.42
CA PRO A 160 -9.57 10.67 15.59
C PRO A 160 -10.95 11.00 15.05
N HIS A 161 -11.94 10.17 15.35
CA HIS A 161 -13.30 10.61 15.11
C HIS A 161 -13.40 11.93 15.87
N ASP A 162 -13.74 13.01 15.17
CA ASP A 162 -14.11 14.23 15.85
C ASP A 162 -15.28 13.82 16.72
N ASP A 163 -15.01 13.55 18.01
CA ASP A 163 -16.03 13.43 19.03
C ASP A 163 -16.71 14.80 19.02
N GLU A 164 -17.78 14.93 18.23
CA GLU A 164 -18.62 16.11 18.21
C GLU A 164 -18.98 16.40 19.67
N GLU A 165 -18.49 17.55 20.13
CA GLU A 165 -18.71 18.09 21.46
C GLU A 165 -20.20 17.99 21.82
N GLU A 166 -20.59 17.02 22.66
CA GLU A 166 -21.85 17.14 23.41
C GLU A 166 -21.64 18.19 24.51
N SER A 167 -21.76 19.44 24.03
CA SER A 167 -22.04 20.68 24.74
C SER A 167 -22.43 20.49 26.20
N GLU A 168 -21.63 21.05 27.10
CA GLU A 168 -21.98 21.29 28.50
C GLU A 168 -23.33 22.04 28.59
N GLY A 169 -24.41 21.31 28.79
CA GLY A 169 -25.72 21.85 29.09
C GLY A 169 -25.83 22.18 30.57
N SER A 170 -25.52 23.43 30.91
CA SER A 170 -25.83 24.02 32.21
C SER A 170 -27.33 23.93 32.51
N ASP A 171 -27.73 23.17 33.53
CA ASP A 171 -29.07 23.29 34.13
C ASP A 171 -28.95 23.81 35.57
N VAL A 172 -29.07 25.13 35.69
CA VAL A 172 -29.34 25.83 36.95
C VAL A 172 -30.86 25.83 37.09
N THR A 173 -31.42 24.90 37.86
CA THR A 173 -32.84 24.97 38.24
C THR A 173 -32.97 25.28 39.73
N GLU A 174 -33.86 26.24 39.99
CA GLU A 174 -34.02 27.06 41.17
C GLU A 174 -34.49 26.30 42.42
N MET A 175 -34.21 26.91 43.57
CA MET A 175 -34.77 26.58 44.88
C MET A 175 -36.26 26.92 44.93
N GLU A 176 -37.09 26.04 45.49
CA GLU A 176 -38.40 26.23 46.17
C GLU A 176 -38.96 24.80 46.39
N ASP A 177 -39.41 24.29 47.54
CA ASP A 177 -39.86 24.80 48.85
C ASP A 177 -39.38 23.87 50.00
#